data_AF-A0A2D6RG57-F1
#
_entry.id   AF-A0A2D6RG57-F1
#
_cell.length_a   1.000
_cell.length_b   1.000
_cell.length_c   1.000
_cell.angle_alpha   90.00
_cell.angle_beta   90.00
_cell.angle_gamma   90.00
#
_symmetry.space_group_name_H-M   'P 1'
#
loop_
_entity.id
_entity.type
_entity.pdbx_description
1 polymer ?
#
loop_
_entity_poly.entity_id
_entity_poly.type
_entity_poly.pdbx_seq_one_letter_code
_entity_poly.pdbx_strand_id
1 'polypeptide(L)'
;MNQLDKMRFRNNIIVRFVSGMQKRGVVNISTANSLKHELTKTEICYKLKAVGKEYITEAKLQGGGRTDILVLDDGMCIEILVSEKLNNVEWKCRKYPQGLQIVAVKSTQDYDEEKWKTINIGDY
;
A
#
# COMPACT_ATOMS: atom_id res chain seq x y z
N MET A 1 3.80 5.29 -20.77
CA MET A 1 4.03 3.83 -20.71
C MET A 1 2.90 3.12 -21.45
N ASN A 2 3.21 2.24 -22.39
CA ASN A 2 2.18 1.49 -23.12
C ASN A 2 1.53 0.42 -22.21
N GLN A 3 0.43 -0.20 -22.65
CA GLN A 3 -0.29 -1.20 -21.84
C GLN A 3 0.56 -2.42 -21.48
N LEU A 4 1.43 -2.88 -22.39
CA LEU A 4 2.30 -4.05 -22.18
C LEU A 4 3.34 -3.78 -21.10
N ASP A 5 3.95 -2.60 -21.11
CA ASP A 5 4.94 -2.17 -20.14
C ASP A 5 4.31 -2.01 -18.75
N LYS A 6 3.10 -1.45 -18.67
CA LYS A 6 2.35 -1.40 -17.40
C LYS A 6 2.10 -2.79 -16.85
N MET A 7 1.67 -3.73 -17.70
CA MET A 7 1.40 -5.10 -17.29
C MET A 7 2.69 -5.81 -16.82
N ARG A 8 3.81 -5.60 -17.52
CA ARG A 8 5.13 -6.10 -17.11
C ARG A 8 5.56 -5.52 -15.77
N PHE A 9 5.40 -4.22 -15.56
CA PHE A 9 5.74 -3.57 -14.30
C PHE A 9 4.91 -4.14 -13.14
N ARG A 10 3.58 -4.19 -13.28
CA ARG A 10 2.69 -4.78 -12.27
C ARG A 10 3.07 -6.22 -11.92
N ASN A 11 3.37 -7.04 -12.93
CA ASN A 11 3.80 -8.42 -12.73
C ASN A 11 5.16 -8.50 -12.02
N ASN A 12 6.11 -7.62 -12.35
CA ASN A 12 7.38 -7.53 -11.65
C ASN A 12 7.20 -7.17 -10.17
N ILE A 13 6.32 -6.21 -9.85
CA ILE A 13 6.00 -5.87 -8.46
C ILE A 13 5.47 -7.10 -7.72
N ILE A 14 4.52 -7.83 -8.32
CA ILE A 14 3.92 -9.00 -7.68
C ILE A 14 4.96 -10.10 -7.44
N VAL A 15 5.71 -10.47 -8.48
CA VAL A 15 6.69 -11.57 -8.39
C VAL A 15 7.78 -11.26 -7.38
N ARG A 16 8.23 -10.00 -7.31
CA ARG A 16 9.32 -9.60 -6.40
C ARG A 16 8.86 -9.39 -4.97
N PHE A 17 7.67 -8.85 -4.76
CA PHE A 17 7.31 -8.24 -3.48
C PHE A 17 6.07 -8.82 -2.82
N VAL A 18 5.23 -9.57 -3.54
CA VAL A 18 3.97 -10.09 -2.98
C VAL A 18 4.13 -11.57 -2.65
N SER A 19 3.70 -11.94 -1.44
CA SER A 19 3.70 -13.33 -0.98
C SER A 19 2.38 -14.02 -1.32
N GLY A 20 2.46 -15.13 -2.05
CA GLY A 20 1.31 -15.96 -2.40
C GLY A 20 0.32 -15.28 -3.35
N MET A 21 -0.80 -15.97 -3.60
CA MET A 21 -1.86 -15.46 -4.47
C MET A 21 -2.75 -14.47 -3.70
N GLN A 22 -2.89 -13.24 -4.22
CA GLN A 22 -3.68 -12.18 -3.60
C GLN A 22 -4.61 -11.51 -4.62
N LYS A 23 -5.78 -11.07 -4.15
CA LYS A 23 -6.82 -10.47 -5.00
C LYS A 23 -6.44 -9.02 -5.37
N ARG A 24 -6.53 -8.69 -6.65
CA ARG A 24 -6.28 -7.34 -7.17
C ARG A 24 -7.57 -6.55 -7.30
N GLY A 25 -7.51 -5.23 -7.05
CA GLY A 25 -8.64 -4.32 -7.25
C GLY A 25 -9.84 -4.57 -6.33
N VAL A 26 -9.62 -5.28 -5.22
CA VAL A 26 -10.63 -5.62 -4.21
C VAL A 26 -10.25 -4.94 -2.90
N VAL A 27 -11.24 -4.35 -2.23
CA VAL A 27 -11.09 -3.79 -0.88
C VAL A 27 -11.55 -4.83 0.13
N ASN A 28 -10.61 -5.34 0.94
CA ASN A 28 -10.93 -6.24 2.04
C ASN A 28 -11.21 -5.42 3.31
N ILE A 29 -12.44 -5.50 3.82
CA ILE A 29 -12.85 -4.82 5.05
C ILE A 29 -12.64 -5.74 6.25
N SER A 30 -12.01 -5.25 7.31
CA SER A 30 -11.82 -5.98 8.56
C SER A 30 -12.45 -5.27 9.75
N THR A 31 -13.19 -5.99 10.58
CA THR A 31 -13.74 -5.48 11.85
C THR A 31 -12.69 -5.34 12.96
N ALA A 32 -11.48 -5.88 12.75
CA ALA A 32 -10.35 -5.67 13.66
C ALA A 32 -9.76 -4.26 13.54
N ASN A 33 -10.00 -3.59 12.42
CA ASN A 33 -9.59 -2.21 12.19
C ASN A 33 -10.70 -1.24 12.60
N SER A 34 -10.31 0.00 12.92
CA SER A 34 -11.30 1.05 13.19
C SER A 34 -12.12 1.35 11.93
N LEU A 35 -13.38 1.77 12.09
CA LEU A 35 -14.23 2.19 10.97
C LEU A 35 -13.54 3.27 10.12
N LYS A 36 -12.86 4.23 10.76
CA LYS A 36 -12.13 5.30 10.07
C LYS A 36 -10.99 4.77 9.20
N HIS A 37 -10.31 3.71 9.63
CA HIS A 37 -9.25 3.06 8.84
C HIS A 37 -9.83 2.43 7.58
N GLU A 38 -10.92 1.68 7.74
CA GLU A 38 -11.59 0.98 6.65
C GLU A 38 -12.21 1.94 5.63
N LEU A 39 -12.80 3.04 6.09
CA LEU A 39 -13.33 4.10 5.21
C LEU A 39 -12.20 4.77 4.41
N THR A 40 -11.11 5.17 5.08
CA THR A 40 -9.94 5.78 4.42
C THR A 40 -9.36 4.85 3.36
N LYS A 41 -9.19 3.57 3.69
CA LYS A 41 -8.70 2.54 2.75
C LYS A 41 -9.60 2.41 1.53
N THR A 42 -10.91 2.36 1.77
CA THR A 42 -11.92 2.22 0.72
C THR A 42 -11.92 3.42 -0.23
N GLU A 43 -11.86 4.64 0.31
CA GLU A 43 -11.85 5.87 -0.48
C GLU A 43 -10.58 5.99 -1.34
N ILE A 44 -9.39 5.72 -0.78
CA ILE A 44 -8.14 5.71 -1.55
C ILE A 44 -8.22 4.67 -2.67
N CYS A 45 -8.69 3.46 -2.38
CA CYS A 45 -8.85 2.39 -3.37
C CYS A 45 -9.84 2.77 -4.49
N TYR A 46 -10.95 3.41 -4.14
CA TYR A 46 -11.91 3.91 -5.12
C TYR A 46 -11.27 4.93 -6.07
N LYS A 47 -10.50 5.88 -5.52
CA LYS A 47 -9.76 6.89 -6.31
C LYS A 47 -8.72 6.25 -7.23
N LEU A 48 -7.93 5.31 -6.72
CA LEU A 48 -6.97 4.54 -7.53
C LEU A 48 -7.66 3.83 -8.69
N LYS A 49 -8.80 3.20 -8.43
CA LYS A 49 -9.60 2.52 -9.46
C LYS A 49 -10.15 3.51 -10.50
N ALA A 50 -10.61 4.69 -10.06
CA ALA A 50 -11.13 5.73 -10.95
C ALA A 50 -10.08 6.22 -11.96
N VAL A 51 -8.79 6.23 -11.57
CA VAL A 51 -7.67 6.59 -12.46
C VAL A 51 -7.02 5.37 -13.16
N GLY A 52 -7.63 4.18 -13.05
CA GLY A 52 -7.18 2.97 -13.74
C GLY A 52 -5.92 2.31 -13.15
N LYS A 53 -5.57 2.62 -11.90
CA LYS A 53 -4.47 1.95 -11.17
C LYS A 53 -4.95 0.63 -10.55
N GLU A 54 -4.07 -0.37 -10.58
CA GLU A 54 -4.25 -1.64 -9.88
C GLU A 54 -3.60 -1.60 -8.49
N TYR A 55 -4.24 -2.29 -7.56
CA TYR A 55 -3.77 -2.37 -6.18
C TYR A 55 -4.13 -3.71 -5.55
N ILE A 56 -3.49 -4.02 -4.42
CA ILE A 56 -3.82 -5.13 -3.53
C ILE A 56 -4.03 -4.54 -2.13
N THR A 57 -5.16 -4.83 -1.49
CA THR A 57 -5.38 -4.44 -0.09
C THR A 57 -4.92 -5.54 0.86
N GLU A 58 -4.45 -5.14 2.05
CA GLU A 58 -3.89 -6.06 3.06
C GLU A 58 -2.77 -6.93 2.47
N ALA A 59 -1.92 -6.31 1.65
CA ALA A 59 -0.98 -7.01 0.80
C ALA A 59 0.13 -7.64 1.65
N LYS A 60 0.19 -8.98 1.68
CA LYS A 60 1.27 -9.71 2.36
C LYS A 60 2.54 -9.63 1.51
N LEU A 61 3.63 -9.15 2.10
CA LEU A 61 4.87 -8.90 1.37
C LEU A 61 5.86 -10.06 1.52
N GLN A 62 6.72 -10.24 0.52
CA GLN A 62 7.88 -11.12 0.59
C GLN A 62 8.82 -10.65 1.71
N GLY A 63 9.37 -11.57 2.50
CA GLY A 63 10.14 -11.22 3.72
C GLY A 63 9.28 -10.93 4.96
N GLY A 64 7.97 -10.81 4.77
CA GLY A 64 7.00 -10.64 5.85
C GLY A 64 6.42 -9.23 5.93
N GLY A 65 5.51 -9.06 6.89
CA GLY A 65 4.72 -7.82 6.99
C GLY A 65 3.52 -7.80 6.04
N ARG A 66 2.67 -6.79 6.25
CA ARG A 66 1.42 -6.61 5.53
C ARG A 66 1.10 -5.13 5.44
N THR A 67 1.00 -4.61 4.22
CA THR A 67 0.63 -3.22 3.98
C THR A 67 -0.87 -3.05 3.75
N ASP A 68 -1.45 -1.92 4.13
CA ASP A 68 -2.88 -1.67 3.95
C ASP A 68 -3.25 -1.64 2.45
N ILE A 69 -2.44 -0.96 1.64
CA ILE A 69 -2.62 -0.88 0.18
C ILE A 69 -1.25 -0.94 -0.51
N LEU A 70 -1.08 -1.87 -1.44
CA LEU A 70 0.05 -1.89 -2.38
C LEU A 70 -0.46 -1.46 -3.76
N VAL A 71 0.05 -0.34 -4.28
CA VAL A 71 -0.25 0.16 -5.63
C VAL A 71 0.74 -0.46 -6.61
N LEU A 72 0.23 -1.31 -7.50
CA LEU A 72 1.05 -2.13 -8.40
C LEU A 72 1.65 -1.33 -9.57
N ASP A 73 1.03 -0.21 -9.93
CA ASP A 73 1.48 0.66 -11.01
C ASP A 73 2.68 1.54 -10.61
N ASP A 74 2.84 1.81 -9.32
CA ASP A 74 3.87 2.73 -8.82
C ASP A 74 4.91 2.02 -7.94
N GLY A 75 4.63 0.78 -7.48
CA GLY A 75 5.47 0.11 -6.48
C GLY A 75 5.41 0.81 -5.12
N MET A 76 4.23 1.33 -4.75
CA MET A 76 4.03 2.13 -3.55
C MET A 76 3.16 1.40 -2.52
N CYS A 77 3.65 1.25 -1.29
CA CYS A 77 2.89 0.86 -0.12
C CYS A 77 2.30 2.09 0.57
N ILE A 78 1.01 2.06 0.85
CA ILE A 78 0.30 3.09 1.63
C ILE A 78 -0.11 2.44 2.96
N GLU A 79 0.37 3.01 4.06
CA GLU A 79 -0.03 2.68 5.44
C GLU A 79 -0.96 3.76 5.97
N ILE A 80 -2.09 3.35 6.56
CA ILE A 80 -3.10 4.25 7.09
C ILE A 80 -2.95 4.36 8.61
N LEU A 81 -2.48 5.51 9.08
CA LEU A 81 -2.27 5.82 10.49
C LEU A 81 -3.47 6.58 11.06
N VAL A 82 -4.51 5.87 11.50
CA VAL A 82 -5.62 6.52 12.19
C VAL A 82 -5.25 6.89 13.64
N SER A 83 -4.76 5.92 14.40
CA SER A 83 -4.40 6.06 15.81
C SER A 83 -2.98 5.62 16.14
N GLU A 84 -2.31 4.96 15.19
CA GLU A 84 -0.93 4.49 15.37
C GLU A 84 0.07 5.66 15.34
N LYS A 85 1.10 5.56 16.18
CA LYS A 85 2.24 6.47 16.15
C LYS A 85 3.14 6.09 14.96
N LEU A 86 3.71 7.08 14.29
CA LEU A 86 4.59 6.90 13.14
C LEU A 86 5.70 5.88 13.41
N ASN A 87 6.33 5.95 14.58
CA ASN A 87 7.42 5.04 14.98
C ASN A 87 7.02 3.55 14.95
N ASN A 88 5.74 3.22 15.23
CA ASN A 88 5.26 1.83 15.17
C ASN A 88 5.20 1.34 13.72
N VAL A 89 4.78 2.22 12.80
CA VAL A 89 4.71 1.90 11.38
C VAL A 89 6.11 1.80 10.80
N GLU A 90 7.03 2.68 11.17
CA GLU A 90 8.45 2.56 10.78
C GLU A 90 9.03 1.20 11.19
N TRP A 91 8.75 0.76 12.43
CA TRP A 91 9.21 -0.55 12.91
C TRP A 91 8.57 -1.71 12.13
N LYS A 92 7.27 -1.65 11.87
CA LYS A 92 6.53 -2.64 11.05
C LYS A 92 7.13 -2.74 9.64
N CYS A 93 7.45 -1.60 9.03
CA CYS A 93 7.96 -1.50 7.68
C CYS A 93 9.39 -2.02 7.52
N ARG A 94 10.18 -2.21 8.59
CA ARG A 94 11.54 -2.79 8.50
C ARG A 94 11.58 -4.17 7.85
N LYS A 95 10.47 -4.91 7.87
CA LYS A 95 10.36 -6.24 7.25
C LYS A 95 10.00 -6.18 5.76
N TYR A 96 9.67 -5.00 5.24
CA TYR A 96 9.20 -4.88 3.86
C TYR A 96 10.39 -5.00 2.92
N PRO A 97 10.19 -5.59 1.74
CA PRO A 97 11.26 -5.74 0.78
C PRO A 97 11.73 -4.37 0.26
N GLN A 98 13.04 -4.24 0.03
CA GLN A 98 13.63 -3.03 -0.52
C GLN A 98 13.13 -2.74 -1.94
N GLY A 99 13.08 -1.46 -2.31
CA GLY A 99 12.66 -1.00 -3.64
C GLY A 99 11.17 -0.68 -3.77
N LEU A 100 10.39 -0.81 -2.69
CA LEU A 100 9.05 -0.23 -2.60
C LEU A 100 9.13 1.16 -1.96
N GLN A 101 8.38 2.10 -2.52
CA GLN A 101 8.12 3.37 -1.84
C GLN A 101 7.10 3.12 -0.74
N ILE A 102 7.36 3.62 0.48
CA ILE A 102 6.41 3.47 1.58
C ILE A 102 5.96 4.85 2.03
N VAL A 103 4.66 5.05 2.03
CA VAL A 103 4.02 6.30 2.45
C VAL A 103 3.00 6.03 3.55
N ALA A 104 2.90 6.98 4.46
CA ALA A 104 2.07 6.94 5.64
C ALA A 104 1.08 8.11 5.59
N VAL A 105 -0.22 7.81 5.61
CA VAL A 105 -1.32 8.79 5.54
C VAL A 105 -2.21 8.68 6.77
N LYS A 106 -2.79 9.78 7.26
CA LYS A 106 -3.78 9.71 8.37
C LYS A 106 -5.23 9.76 7.89
N SER A 107 -5.43 10.16 6.64
CA SER A 107 -6.74 10.36 6.03
C SER A 107 -6.65 10.31 4.51
N THR A 108 -7.80 10.21 3.84
CA THR A 108 -7.89 10.34 2.39
C THR A 108 -7.47 11.74 1.92
N GLN A 109 -7.75 12.78 2.73
CA GLN A 109 -7.33 14.15 2.42
C GLN A 109 -5.81 14.29 2.45
N ASP A 110 -5.12 13.65 3.40
CA ASP A 110 -3.65 13.62 3.42
C ASP A 110 -3.10 12.97 2.15
N TYR A 111 -3.78 11.94 1.65
CA TYR A 111 -3.43 11.30 0.39
C TYR A 111 -3.66 12.25 -0.80
N ASP A 112 -4.81 12.92 -0.87
CA ASP A 112 -5.15 13.82 -1.99
C ASP A 112 -4.21 15.03 -2.08
N GLU A 113 -3.81 15.57 -0.94
CA GLU A 113 -2.95 16.76 -0.83
C GLU A 113 -1.46 16.42 -0.84
N GLU A 114 -1.11 15.14 -1.07
CA GLU A 114 0.26 14.61 -1.02
C GLU A 114 0.98 14.91 0.32
N LYS A 115 0.22 15.03 1.41
CA LYS A 115 0.70 15.30 2.77
C LYS A 115 1.10 14.04 3.53
N TRP A 116 1.45 12.96 2.82
CA TRP A 116 1.94 11.73 3.41
C TRP A 116 3.36 11.87 3.94
N LYS A 117 3.73 11.00 4.88
CA LYS A 117 5.11 10.82 5.33
C LYS A 117 5.76 9.67 4.57
N THR A 118 6.89 9.91 3.91
CA THR A 118 7.69 8.82 3.34
C THR A 118 8.46 8.12 4.44
N ILE A 119 8.37 6.80 4.49
CA ILE A 119 9.12 5.96 5.42
C ILE A 119 10.35 5.42 4.70
N ASN A 120 11.53 5.82 5.15
CA ASN A 120 12.79 5.31 4.64
C ASN A 120 13.19 4.08 5.46
N ILE A 121 13.16 2.91 4.83
CA ILE A 121 13.77 1.72 5.43
C ILE A 121 15.27 1.81 5.10
N GLY A 122 16.07 2.30 6.05
CA GLY A 122 17.51 2.26 5.92
C GLY A 122 18.03 0.83 5.83
N ASP A 123 19.21 0.65 5.21
CA ASP A 123 19.97 -0.59 5.28
C ASP A 123 20.38 -0.80 6.76
N TYR A 124 19.73 -1.75 7.45
CA TYR A 124 20.10 -2.16 8.81
C TYR A 124 20.85 -3.49 8.78
#